data_AF-A0A6I1YDV1-F1
#
_entry.id   AF-A0A6I1YDV1-F1
#
_cell.length_a   1.000
_cell.length_b   1.000
_cell.length_c   1.000
_cell.angle_alpha   90.00
_cell.angle_beta   90.00
_cell.angle_gamma   90.00
#
_symmetry.space_group_name_H-M   'P 1'
#
loop_
_entity.id
_entity.type
_entity.pdbx_description
1 polymer ?
#
loop_
_entity_poly.entity_id
_entity_poly.type
_entity_poly.pdbx_seq_one_letter_code
_entity_poly.pdbx_strand_id
1 'polypeptide(L)'
;MLYDPIQQLNDSGTTALAGNARFGYHTMPDEFLEHYAAAEEYLEAHRDGRNQIHLNAKQQLEVEPMANKAIGFLAWGGADQVITEHLQPALAELLDQVRADRKTAARYAMQESPSINMLEEDEDVRAAIVRLHSLVPRYGALRASWEICRRRAMRETADPLQLLSPLAEVGNLPDLFSDWEKARHGAAPWPWHSHVLHIKLGWLLDNGGKIWLPTCAQQDEAYHRYHPQAMTSRPRVA
;
A
#
# COMPACT_ATOMS: atom_id res chain seq x y z
N MET A 1 26.85 -1.14 -18.74
CA MET A 1 26.48 -2.38 -18.02
C MET A 1 24.99 -2.54 -18.28
N LEU A 2 24.58 -3.49 -19.13
CA LEU A 2 23.16 -3.70 -19.40
C LEU A 2 22.53 -4.26 -18.11
N TYR A 3 21.56 -3.54 -17.56
CA TYR A 3 20.82 -4.00 -16.39
C TYR A 3 19.82 -5.06 -16.85
N ASP A 4 19.69 -6.15 -16.11
CA ASP A 4 18.69 -7.18 -16.39
C ASP A 4 17.27 -6.57 -16.27
N PRO A 5 16.48 -6.50 -17.36
CA PRO A 5 15.16 -5.87 -17.36
C PRO A 5 14.17 -6.53 -16.40
N ILE A 6 14.31 -7.83 -16.12
CA ILE A 6 13.49 -8.54 -15.13
C ILE A 6 13.81 -8.04 -13.74
N GLN A 7 15.10 -7.99 -13.41
CA GLN A 7 15.59 -7.48 -12.13
C GLN A 7 15.15 -6.02 -11.96
N GLN A 8 15.19 -5.22 -13.02
CA GLN A 8 14.78 -3.82 -12.99
C GLN A 8 13.28 -3.64 -12.71
N LEU A 9 12.41 -4.45 -13.34
CA LEU A 9 10.96 -4.45 -13.07
C LEU A 9 10.65 -4.90 -11.64
N ASN A 10 11.39 -5.87 -11.11
CA ASN A 10 11.24 -6.34 -9.74
C ASN A 10 11.74 -5.32 -8.71
N ASP A 11 12.95 -4.79 -8.89
CA ASP A 11 13.56 -3.80 -7.99
C ASP A 11 12.82 -2.46 -8.00
N SER A 12 12.13 -2.15 -9.11
CA SER A 12 11.25 -0.99 -9.18
C SER A 12 9.93 -1.18 -8.44
N GLY A 13 9.53 -2.42 -8.14
CA GLY A 13 8.22 -2.76 -7.62
C GLY A 13 7.12 -2.77 -8.68
N THR A 14 7.44 -2.53 -9.95
CA THR A 14 6.49 -2.48 -11.06
C THR A 14 5.74 -3.81 -11.21
N THR A 15 6.47 -4.93 -11.12
CA THR A 15 5.88 -6.29 -11.13
C THR A 15 4.86 -6.48 -10.01
N ALA A 16 5.18 -6.04 -8.79
CA ALA A 16 4.29 -6.17 -7.64
C ALA A 16 3.04 -5.28 -7.79
N LEU A 17 3.21 -4.05 -8.29
CA LEU A 17 2.10 -3.12 -8.53
C LEU A 17 1.12 -3.67 -9.59
N ALA A 18 1.65 -4.17 -10.71
CA ALA A 18 0.85 -4.79 -11.76
C ALA A 18 0.19 -6.09 -11.28
N GLY A 19 0.91 -6.91 -10.52
CA GLY A 19 0.40 -8.14 -9.91
C GLY A 19 -0.79 -7.87 -8.98
N ASN A 20 -0.67 -6.88 -8.08
CA ASN A 20 -1.75 -6.49 -7.18
C ASN A 20 -2.99 -5.99 -7.92
N ALA A 21 -2.80 -5.27 -9.04
CA ALA A 21 -3.89 -4.86 -9.90
C ALA A 21 -4.60 -6.04 -10.56
N ARG A 22 -3.83 -7.03 -11.05
CA ARG A 22 -4.38 -8.26 -11.66
C ARG A 22 -5.12 -9.14 -10.66
N PHE A 23 -4.71 -9.15 -9.39
CA PHE A 23 -5.46 -9.80 -8.31
C PHE A 23 -6.74 -9.04 -7.92
N GLY A 24 -7.01 -7.88 -8.51
CA GLY A 24 -8.21 -7.09 -8.25
C GLY A 24 -8.16 -6.31 -6.93
N TYR A 25 -6.98 -6.11 -6.34
CA TYR A 25 -6.86 -5.36 -5.09
C TYR A 25 -7.02 -3.85 -5.29
N HIS A 26 -6.65 -3.35 -6.46
CA HIS A 26 -6.88 -1.99 -6.94
C HIS A 26 -6.87 -1.97 -8.46
N THR A 27 -7.28 -0.88 -9.08
CA THR A 27 -7.13 -0.65 -10.52
C THR A 27 -5.79 0.04 -10.83
N MET A 28 -5.45 0.22 -12.10
CA MET A 28 -4.29 0.97 -12.56
C MET A 28 -4.65 1.73 -13.84
N PRO A 29 -3.93 2.82 -14.17
CA PRO A 29 -4.08 3.48 -15.47
C PRO A 29 -3.76 2.52 -16.63
N ASP A 30 -4.57 2.57 -17.69
CA ASP A 30 -4.41 1.71 -18.86
C ASP A 30 -3.02 1.84 -19.49
N GLU A 31 -2.49 3.07 -19.59
CA GLU A 31 -1.15 3.35 -20.11
C GLU A 31 -0.05 2.56 -19.35
N PHE A 32 -0.15 2.48 -18.02
CA PHE A 32 0.78 1.69 -17.22
C PHE A 32 0.65 0.20 -17.52
N LEU A 33 -0.59 -0.31 -17.59
CA LEU A 33 -0.85 -1.72 -17.84
C LEU A 33 -0.40 -2.14 -19.25
N GLU A 34 -0.59 -1.29 -20.25
CA GLU A 34 -0.12 -1.51 -21.62
C GLU A 34 1.41 -1.59 -21.67
N HIS A 35 2.11 -0.65 -21.03
CA HIS A 35 3.57 -0.65 -21.00
C HIS A 35 4.15 -1.86 -20.26
N TYR A 36 3.53 -2.24 -19.14
CA TYR A 36 3.94 -3.43 -18.40
C TYR A 36 3.63 -4.72 -19.18
N ALA A 37 2.45 -4.82 -19.80
CA ALA A 37 2.05 -5.99 -20.59
C ALA A 37 2.97 -6.21 -21.78
N ALA A 38 3.38 -5.15 -22.50
CA ALA A 38 4.32 -5.28 -23.61
C ALA A 38 5.67 -5.88 -23.16
N ALA A 39 6.20 -5.43 -22.01
CA ALA A 39 7.43 -6.00 -21.46
C ALA A 39 7.23 -7.46 -21.01
N GLU A 40 6.12 -7.77 -20.35
CA GLU A 40 5.83 -9.11 -19.86
C GLU A 40 5.59 -10.12 -20.99
N GLU A 41 4.83 -9.75 -22.01
CA GLU A 41 4.59 -10.58 -23.21
C GLU A 41 5.92 -10.92 -23.91
N TYR A 42 6.81 -9.93 -24.02
CA TYR A 42 8.15 -10.17 -24.57
C TYR A 42 8.94 -11.16 -23.71
N LEU A 43 8.93 -10.98 -22.38
CA LEU A 43 9.63 -11.88 -21.46
C LEU A 43 9.06 -13.30 -21.48
N GLU A 44 7.74 -13.43 -21.57
CA GLU A 44 7.03 -14.71 -21.62
C GLU A 44 7.35 -15.48 -22.89
N ALA A 45 7.40 -14.80 -24.04
CA ALA A 45 7.79 -15.39 -25.33
C ALA A 45 9.23 -15.94 -25.34
N HIS A 46 10.06 -15.53 -24.36
CA HIS A 46 11.45 -15.93 -24.22
C HIS A 46 11.71 -16.83 -23.00
N ARG A 47 10.65 -17.38 -22.39
CA ARG A 47 10.80 -18.44 -21.40
C ARG A 47 11.20 -19.76 -22.03
N ASP A 48 12.15 -20.43 -21.40
CA ASP A 48 12.52 -21.79 -21.74
C ASP A 48 11.55 -22.82 -21.12
N GLY A 49 11.72 -24.10 -21.47
CA GLY A 49 10.93 -25.20 -20.91
C GLY A 49 11.10 -25.44 -19.40
N ARG A 50 11.99 -24.70 -18.73
CA ARG A 50 12.19 -24.71 -17.26
C ARG A 50 11.63 -23.44 -16.61
N ASN A 51 10.84 -22.65 -17.34
CA ASN A 51 10.28 -21.39 -16.87
C ASN A 51 11.33 -20.33 -16.53
N GLN A 52 12.53 -20.43 -17.12
CA GLN A 52 13.62 -19.46 -16.96
C GLN A 52 13.68 -18.55 -18.18
N ILE A 53 13.98 -17.27 -17.96
CA ILE A 53 14.14 -16.29 -19.03
C ILE A 53 15.64 -16.10 -19.25
N HIS A 54 16.10 -16.38 -20.48
CA HIS A 54 17.50 -16.21 -20.89
C HIS A 54 17.57 -15.24 -22.08
N LEU A 55 17.82 -13.96 -21.79
CA LEU A 55 17.92 -12.94 -22.84
C LEU A 55 19.38 -12.75 -23.28
N ASN A 56 19.62 -12.81 -24.59
CA ASN A 56 20.88 -12.35 -25.18
C ASN A 56 20.94 -10.81 -25.23
N ALA A 57 22.12 -10.26 -25.55
CA ALA A 57 22.31 -8.80 -25.56
C ALA A 57 21.36 -8.04 -26.50
N LYS A 58 20.98 -8.62 -27.63
CA LYS A 58 20.01 -8.00 -28.56
C LYS A 58 18.61 -7.99 -27.93
N GLN A 59 18.19 -9.09 -27.31
CA GLN A 59 16.89 -9.20 -26.66
C GLN A 59 16.77 -8.28 -25.44
N GLN A 60 17.86 -8.10 -24.69
CA GLN A 60 17.91 -7.13 -23.59
C GLN A 60 17.66 -5.70 -24.10
N LEU A 61 18.30 -5.31 -25.19
CA LEU A 61 18.09 -3.99 -25.81
C LEU A 61 16.67 -3.78 -26.35
N GLU A 62 15.97 -4.85 -26.70
CA GLU A 62 14.59 -4.79 -27.20
C GLU A 62 13.57 -4.59 -26.06
N VAL A 63 13.74 -5.29 -24.92
CA VAL A 63 12.79 -5.24 -23.80
C VAL A 63 13.07 -4.08 -22.83
N GLU A 64 14.32 -3.61 -22.73
CA GLU A 64 14.70 -2.52 -21.82
C GLU A 64 13.85 -1.25 -22.03
N PRO A 65 13.59 -0.74 -23.25
CA PRO A 65 12.70 0.41 -23.46
C PRO A 65 11.26 0.16 -22.99
N MET A 66 10.76 -1.07 -23.09
CA MET A 66 9.40 -1.43 -22.66
C MET A 66 9.30 -1.40 -21.13
N ALA A 67 10.26 -2.03 -20.45
CA ALA A 67 10.37 -1.99 -18.99
C ALA A 67 10.54 -0.55 -18.47
N ASN A 68 11.41 0.22 -19.13
CA ASN A 68 11.67 1.62 -18.78
C ASN A 68 10.45 2.52 -18.93
N LYS A 69 9.52 2.25 -19.86
CA LYS A 69 8.27 3.01 -19.97
C LYS A 69 7.36 2.79 -18.76
N ALA A 70 7.16 1.54 -18.34
CA ALA A 70 6.35 1.22 -17.17
C ALA A 70 6.95 1.82 -15.88
N ILE A 71 8.27 1.73 -15.71
CA ILE A 71 9.00 2.33 -14.58
C ILE A 71 8.93 3.86 -14.64
N GLY A 72 9.13 4.42 -15.83
CA GLY A 72 9.14 5.85 -16.10
C GLY A 72 7.79 6.52 -15.81
N PHE A 73 6.67 5.83 -16.07
CA PHE A 73 5.33 6.32 -15.76
C PHE A 73 5.21 6.76 -14.29
N LEU A 74 5.64 5.91 -13.36
CA LEU A 74 5.59 6.23 -11.93
C LEU A 74 6.60 7.33 -11.55
N ALA A 75 7.78 7.31 -12.15
CA ALA A 75 8.86 8.25 -11.87
C ALA A 75 8.54 9.70 -12.32
N TRP A 76 7.81 9.86 -13.43
CA TRP A 76 7.61 11.15 -14.10
C TRP A 76 6.21 11.73 -13.96
N GLY A 77 5.49 11.36 -12.89
CA GLY A 77 4.26 12.06 -12.47
C GLY A 77 3.03 11.16 -12.27
N GLY A 78 3.07 9.91 -12.72
CA GLY A 78 1.94 8.98 -12.57
C GLY A 78 1.72 8.48 -11.13
N ALA A 79 2.71 8.62 -10.24
CA ALA A 79 2.60 8.11 -8.86
C ALA A 79 1.46 8.74 -8.05
N ASP A 80 1.32 10.07 -8.06
CA ASP A 80 0.25 10.76 -7.31
C ASP A 80 -1.12 10.43 -7.93
N GLN A 81 -1.20 10.27 -9.25
CA GLN A 81 -2.42 9.84 -9.94
C GLN A 81 -2.82 8.43 -9.50
N VAL A 82 -1.91 7.46 -9.52
CA VAL A 82 -2.16 6.09 -9.05
C VAL A 82 -2.64 6.10 -7.60
N ILE A 83 -2.00 6.88 -6.74
CA ILE A 83 -2.40 7.00 -5.34
C ILE A 83 -3.84 7.54 -5.22
N THR A 84 -4.15 8.64 -5.89
CA THR A 84 -5.42 9.37 -5.70
C THR A 84 -6.60 8.75 -6.44
N GLU A 85 -6.39 8.25 -7.66
CA GLU A 85 -7.47 7.75 -8.53
C GLU A 85 -7.70 6.24 -8.38
N HIS A 86 -6.72 5.48 -7.87
CA HIS A 86 -6.81 4.02 -7.82
C HIS A 86 -6.64 3.44 -6.41
N LEU A 87 -5.59 3.82 -5.69
CA LEU A 87 -5.29 3.23 -4.37
C LEU A 87 -6.20 3.77 -3.27
N GLN A 88 -6.43 5.08 -3.21
CA GLN A 88 -7.29 5.70 -2.20
C GLN A 88 -8.75 5.22 -2.31
N PRO A 89 -9.38 5.14 -3.50
CA PRO A 89 -10.72 4.55 -3.64
C PRO A 89 -10.76 3.08 -3.22
N ALA A 90 -9.78 2.27 -3.64
CA ALA A 90 -9.72 0.85 -3.26
C ALA A 90 -9.55 0.66 -1.74
N LEU A 91 -8.80 1.54 -1.07
CA LEU A 91 -8.74 1.56 0.40
C LEU A 91 -10.10 1.95 1.01
N ALA A 92 -10.78 2.96 0.47
CA ALA A 92 -12.09 3.37 0.98
C ALA A 92 -13.11 2.20 0.94
N GLU A 93 -13.19 1.50 -0.20
CA GLU A 93 -14.01 0.29 -0.35
C GLU A 93 -13.63 -0.79 0.66
N LEU A 94 -12.33 -1.03 0.85
CA LEU A 94 -11.84 -1.99 1.82
C LEU A 94 -12.27 -1.61 3.24
N LEU A 95 -12.12 -0.35 3.64
CA LEU A 95 -12.50 0.12 4.98
C LEU A 95 -14.03 0.06 5.19
N ASP A 96 -14.82 0.30 4.16
CA ASP A 96 -16.28 0.11 4.22
C ASP A 96 -16.65 -1.36 4.39
N GLN A 97 -15.96 -2.28 3.69
CA GLN A 97 -16.13 -3.71 3.90
C GLN A 97 -15.74 -4.12 5.33
N VAL A 98 -14.64 -3.58 5.87
CA VAL A 98 -14.25 -3.81 7.28
C VAL A 98 -15.36 -3.37 8.22
N ARG A 99 -15.92 -2.17 8.05
CA ARG A 99 -17.02 -1.66 8.89
C ARG A 99 -18.24 -2.58 8.84
N ALA A 100 -18.64 -2.97 7.63
CA ALA A 100 -19.79 -3.85 7.41
C ALA A 100 -19.59 -5.22 8.08
N ASP A 101 -18.46 -5.89 7.82
CA ASP A 101 -18.19 -7.22 8.37
C ASP A 101 -17.99 -7.19 9.88
N ARG A 102 -17.37 -6.15 10.44
CA ARG A 102 -17.25 -5.98 11.89
C ARG A 102 -18.62 -5.84 12.55
N LYS A 103 -19.53 -5.08 11.94
CA LYS A 103 -20.90 -4.94 12.44
C LYS A 103 -21.63 -6.29 12.48
N THR A 104 -21.47 -7.09 11.43
CA THR A 104 -22.05 -8.45 11.35
C THR A 104 -21.40 -9.42 12.34
N ALA A 105 -20.07 -9.41 12.44
CA ALA A 105 -19.32 -10.26 13.35
C ALA A 105 -19.48 -9.88 14.84
N ALA A 106 -19.90 -8.65 15.13
CA ALA A 106 -20.16 -8.12 16.47
C ALA A 106 -19.04 -8.44 17.47
N ARG A 107 -19.35 -9.16 18.56
CA ARG A 107 -18.38 -9.51 19.62
C ARG A 107 -17.18 -10.33 19.13
N TYR A 108 -17.33 -11.06 18.03
CA TYR A 108 -16.27 -11.90 17.48
C TYR A 108 -15.22 -11.12 16.70
N ALA A 109 -15.55 -9.90 16.25
CA ALA A 109 -14.64 -9.04 15.48
C ALA A 109 -13.41 -8.54 16.27
N MET A 110 -13.39 -8.78 17.59
CA MET A 110 -12.29 -8.44 18.50
C MET A 110 -11.52 -9.67 18.98
N GLN A 111 -11.86 -10.87 18.49
CA GLN A 111 -11.21 -12.11 18.88
C GLN A 111 -10.07 -12.43 17.91
N GLU A 112 -8.86 -12.59 18.44
CA GLU A 112 -7.70 -13.01 17.63
C GLU A 112 -7.87 -14.43 17.08
N SER A 113 -8.56 -15.29 17.84
CA SER A 113 -8.93 -16.64 17.47
C SER A 113 -10.40 -16.83 17.77
N PRO A 114 -11.24 -17.16 16.77
CA PRO A 114 -12.65 -17.36 17.01
C PRO A 114 -12.89 -18.52 17.99
N SER A 115 -13.69 -18.28 19.03
CA SER A 115 -14.05 -19.33 20.00
C SER A 115 -14.86 -20.47 19.38
N ILE A 116 -14.91 -21.63 20.03
CA ILE A 116 -15.72 -22.80 19.58
C ILE A 116 -17.20 -22.46 19.36
N ASN A 117 -17.73 -21.49 20.11
CA ASN A 117 -19.09 -21.01 20.00
C ASN A 117 -19.40 -20.40 18.62
N MET A 118 -18.38 -20.03 17.82
CA MET A 118 -18.57 -19.55 16.44
C MET A 118 -19.26 -20.59 15.56
N LEU A 119 -19.13 -21.89 15.86
CA LEU A 119 -19.80 -22.93 15.09
C LEU A 119 -21.33 -22.89 15.23
N GLU A 120 -21.84 -22.31 16.32
CA GLU A 120 -23.27 -22.20 16.62
C GLU A 120 -23.92 -20.91 16.10
N GLU A 121 -23.11 -19.95 15.64
CA GLU A 121 -23.58 -18.64 15.15
C GLU A 121 -24.21 -18.74 13.74
N ASP A 122 -24.86 -17.67 13.29
CA ASP A 122 -25.43 -17.61 11.93
C ASP A 122 -24.33 -17.67 10.85
N GLU A 123 -24.69 -18.17 9.66
CA GLU A 123 -23.75 -18.28 8.53
C GLU A 123 -23.14 -16.92 8.15
N ASP A 124 -23.93 -15.85 8.20
CA ASP A 124 -23.47 -14.50 7.92
C ASP A 124 -22.39 -14.03 8.90
N VAL A 125 -22.51 -14.38 10.18
CA VAL A 125 -21.53 -14.06 11.23
C VAL A 125 -20.22 -14.81 10.97
N ARG A 126 -20.31 -16.11 10.69
CA ARG A 126 -19.14 -16.94 10.35
C ARG A 126 -18.44 -16.44 9.09
N ALA A 127 -19.21 -16.11 8.05
CA ALA A 127 -18.69 -15.61 6.78
C ALA A 127 -18.04 -14.23 6.95
N ALA A 128 -18.61 -13.34 7.76
CA ALA A 128 -18.03 -12.04 8.08
C ALA A 128 -16.65 -12.17 8.77
N ILE A 129 -16.49 -13.12 9.70
CA ILE A 129 -15.20 -13.40 10.33
C ILE A 129 -14.19 -13.90 9.30
N VAL A 130 -14.55 -14.86 8.44
CA VAL A 130 -13.66 -15.33 7.37
C VAL A 130 -13.24 -14.17 6.47
N ARG A 131 -14.19 -13.30 6.08
CA ARG A 131 -13.89 -12.11 5.29
C ARG A 131 -12.91 -11.18 6.02
N LEU A 132 -13.12 -10.86 7.30
CA LEU A 132 -12.20 -10.05 8.11
C LEU A 132 -10.76 -10.60 8.14
N HIS A 133 -10.60 -11.92 8.25
CA HIS A 133 -9.26 -12.54 8.18
C HIS A 133 -8.66 -12.46 6.76
N SER A 134 -9.48 -12.58 5.72
CA SER A 134 -9.06 -12.47 4.32
C SER A 134 -8.67 -11.05 3.87
N LEU A 135 -8.88 -10.02 4.71
CA LEU A 135 -8.50 -8.64 4.39
C LEU A 135 -7.00 -8.37 4.50
N VAL A 136 -6.24 -9.22 5.22
CA VAL A 136 -4.80 -9.03 5.45
C VAL A 136 -4.01 -8.92 4.14
N PRO A 137 -4.14 -9.84 3.18
CA PRO A 137 -3.45 -9.71 1.90
C PRO A 137 -3.88 -8.47 1.11
N ARG A 138 -5.18 -8.11 1.11
CA ARG A 138 -5.69 -6.97 0.35
C ARG A 138 -5.18 -5.64 0.90
N TYR A 139 -5.21 -5.44 2.21
CA TYR A 139 -4.63 -4.25 2.83
C TYR A 139 -3.10 -4.20 2.63
N GLY A 140 -2.42 -5.32 2.82
CA GLY A 140 -0.97 -5.44 2.60
C GLY A 140 -0.58 -5.08 1.16
N ALA A 141 -1.34 -5.54 0.17
CA ALA A 141 -1.15 -5.19 -1.23
C ALA A 141 -1.33 -3.70 -1.49
N LEU A 142 -2.41 -3.08 -0.97
CA LEU A 142 -2.62 -1.64 -1.08
C LEU A 142 -1.48 -0.82 -0.46
N ARG A 143 -1.01 -1.22 0.74
CA ARG A 143 0.14 -0.59 1.41
C ARG A 143 1.43 -0.74 0.59
N ALA A 144 1.72 -1.93 0.10
CA ALA A 144 2.89 -2.18 -0.74
C ALA A 144 2.85 -1.36 -2.03
N SER A 145 1.70 -1.35 -2.73
CA SER A 145 1.49 -0.55 -3.94
C SER A 145 1.66 0.95 -3.68
N TRP A 146 1.14 1.45 -2.55
CA TRP A 146 1.35 2.84 -2.13
C TRP A 146 2.83 3.14 -1.85
N GLU A 147 3.54 2.28 -1.13
CA GLU A 147 4.98 2.47 -0.86
C GLU A 147 5.79 2.53 -2.15
N ILE A 148 5.48 1.67 -3.14
CA ILE A 148 6.12 1.68 -4.46
C ILE A 148 5.92 3.03 -5.14
N CYS A 149 4.68 3.54 -5.18
CA CYS A 149 4.37 4.85 -5.74
C CYS A 149 5.11 5.97 -4.99
N ARG A 150 5.09 5.95 -3.66
CA ARG A 150 5.73 7.00 -2.83
C ARG A 150 7.24 7.05 -3.01
N ARG A 151 7.93 5.89 -3.06
CA ARG A 151 9.39 5.84 -3.29
C ARG A 151 9.77 6.39 -4.66
N ARG A 152 8.86 6.36 -5.64
CA ARG A 152 9.10 6.75 -7.03
C ARG A 152 8.65 8.16 -7.38
N ALA A 153 7.81 8.80 -6.56
CA ALA A 153 7.32 10.16 -6.80
C ALA A 153 8.43 11.26 -6.80
N MET A 154 9.70 10.92 -6.54
CA MET A 154 10.88 11.81 -6.51
C MET A 154 10.70 13.08 -5.65
N ARG A 155 9.73 13.07 -4.74
CA ARG A 155 9.43 14.17 -3.82
C ARG A 155 9.77 13.73 -2.40
N GLU A 156 10.60 14.51 -1.74
CA GLU A 156 10.80 14.38 -0.30
C GLU A 156 9.57 14.92 0.44
N THR A 157 9.29 14.35 1.61
CA THR A 157 8.25 14.82 2.53
C THR A 157 8.90 15.62 3.65
N ALA A 158 8.19 16.62 4.17
CA ALA A 158 8.57 17.38 5.35
C ALA A 158 8.62 16.50 6.62
N ASP A 159 7.89 15.37 6.62
CA ASP A 159 7.97 14.38 7.68
C ASP A 159 9.34 13.66 7.64
N PRO A 160 10.21 13.84 8.65
CA PRO A 160 11.55 13.24 8.65
C PRO A 160 11.53 11.71 8.66
N LEU A 161 10.38 11.10 9.00
CA LEU A 161 10.24 9.65 9.07
C LEU A 161 9.72 9.06 7.76
N GLN A 162 9.23 9.90 6.86
CA GLN A 162 8.73 9.52 5.54
C GLN A 162 7.75 8.35 5.62
N LEU A 163 8.04 7.23 4.94
CA LEU A 163 7.19 6.03 4.90
C LEU A 163 7.11 5.30 6.25
N LEU A 164 8.10 5.50 7.13
CA LEU A 164 8.15 4.90 8.46
C LEU A 164 7.34 5.70 9.49
N SER A 165 6.76 6.82 9.09
CA SER A 165 5.93 7.63 9.96
C SER A 165 4.61 6.93 10.26
N PRO A 166 4.16 6.89 11.52
CA PRO A 166 2.79 6.51 11.84
C PRO A 166 1.73 7.37 11.11
N LEU A 167 2.04 8.63 10.80
CA LEU A 167 1.17 9.52 10.01
C LEU A 167 1.00 9.05 8.56
N ALA A 168 1.92 8.25 8.05
CA ALA A 168 1.84 7.67 6.72
C ALA A 168 0.83 6.50 6.63
N GLU A 169 0.36 6.00 7.78
CA GLU A 169 -0.74 5.02 7.87
C GLU A 169 -2.02 5.63 8.43
N VAL A 170 -1.92 6.52 9.43
CA VAL A 170 -3.08 7.16 10.09
C VAL A 170 -2.89 8.66 10.20
N GLY A 171 -3.61 9.42 9.39
CA GLY A 171 -3.36 10.86 9.19
C GLY A 171 -3.75 11.77 10.36
N ASN A 172 -4.52 11.27 11.33
CA ASN A 172 -4.92 11.98 12.55
C ASN A 172 -4.45 11.27 13.82
N LEU A 173 -3.41 10.42 13.72
CA LEU A 173 -2.95 9.64 14.86
C LEU A 173 -2.64 10.46 16.13
N PRO A 174 -2.07 11.69 16.05
CA PRO A 174 -1.80 12.49 17.24
C PRO A 174 -3.05 12.86 18.04
N ASP A 175 -4.22 12.92 17.38
CA ASP A 175 -5.50 13.17 18.04
C ASP A 175 -6.04 11.93 18.77
N LEU A 176 -5.58 10.74 18.39
CA LEU A 176 -6.05 9.45 18.93
C LEU A 176 -5.14 8.93 20.05
N PHE A 177 -3.85 9.26 19.99
CA PHE A 177 -2.84 8.70 20.87
C PHE A 177 -1.76 9.72 21.19
N SER A 178 -1.69 10.14 22.46
CA SER A 178 -0.76 11.19 22.91
C SER A 178 0.73 10.83 22.75
N ASP A 179 1.05 9.53 22.74
CA ASP A 179 2.41 9.00 22.63
C ASP A 179 2.72 8.42 21.23
N TRP A 180 2.02 8.89 20.20
CA TRP A 180 2.08 8.31 18.85
C TRP A 180 3.49 8.27 18.24
N GLU A 181 4.37 9.22 18.57
CA GLU A 181 5.77 9.21 18.11
C GLU A 181 6.57 8.04 18.70
N LYS A 182 6.21 7.60 19.93
CA LYS A 182 6.86 6.46 20.59
C LYS A 182 6.44 5.12 19.98
N ALA A 183 5.27 5.04 19.34
CA ALA A 183 4.81 3.83 18.64
C ALA A 183 5.80 3.38 17.55
N ARG A 184 6.60 4.31 17.02
CA ARG A 184 7.68 4.05 16.07
C ARG A 184 8.88 3.30 16.68
N HIS A 185 9.11 3.43 17.98
CA HIS A 185 10.30 2.92 18.67
C HIS A 185 10.11 1.53 19.30
N GLY A 186 9.09 0.78 18.88
CA GLY A 186 8.85 -0.59 19.36
C GLY A 186 8.16 -0.68 20.73
N ALA A 187 7.93 0.45 21.40
CA ALA A 187 6.91 0.54 22.43
C ALA A 187 5.57 0.60 21.69
N ALA A 188 5.00 -0.55 21.37
CA ALA A 188 3.73 -0.67 20.69
C ALA A 188 2.61 -0.90 21.73
N PRO A 189 2.11 0.13 22.43
CA PRO A 189 0.90 -0.04 23.21
C PRO A 189 -0.25 -0.41 22.27
N TRP A 190 -1.25 -1.09 22.80
CA TRP A 190 -2.45 -1.46 22.05
C TRP A 190 -3.06 -0.23 21.36
N PRO A 191 -3.45 -0.31 20.07
CA PRO A 191 -3.59 -1.50 19.23
C PRO A 191 -2.34 -1.90 18.41
N TRP A 192 -1.21 -1.19 18.54
CA TRP A 192 -0.07 -1.32 17.62
C TRP A 192 0.72 -2.64 17.77
N HIS A 193 0.59 -3.33 18.90
CA HIS A 193 1.13 -4.69 19.07
C HIS A 193 0.20 -5.79 18.57
N SER A 194 -1.02 -5.48 18.12
CA SER A 194 -1.91 -6.52 17.63
C SER A 194 -1.34 -7.08 16.34
N HIS A 195 -0.91 -8.34 16.36
CA HIS A 195 -0.50 -9.08 15.17
C HIS A 195 -1.69 -9.38 14.23
N VAL A 196 -2.91 -9.06 14.67
CA VAL A 196 -4.16 -9.32 13.95
C VAL A 196 -4.68 -8.03 13.33
N LEU A 197 -4.39 -7.84 12.04
CA LEU A 197 -4.67 -6.59 11.33
C LEU A 197 -6.15 -6.17 11.40
N HIS A 198 -7.11 -7.08 11.30
CA HIS A 198 -8.53 -6.71 11.30
C HIS A 198 -8.97 -6.14 12.66
N ILE A 199 -8.31 -6.52 13.76
CA ILE A 199 -8.54 -5.95 15.09
C ILE A 199 -7.94 -4.54 15.16
N LYS A 200 -6.71 -4.36 14.67
CA LYS A 200 -6.06 -3.03 14.56
C LYS A 200 -6.91 -2.07 13.73
N LEU A 201 -7.27 -2.46 12.52
CA LEU A 201 -8.11 -1.64 11.61
C LEU A 201 -9.46 -1.36 12.25
N GLY A 202 -10.06 -2.38 12.87
CA GLY A 202 -11.31 -2.23 13.59
C GLY A 202 -11.26 -1.20 14.71
N TRP A 203 -10.26 -1.29 15.58
CA TRP A 203 -10.06 -0.31 16.63
C TRP A 203 -9.87 1.10 16.07
N LEU A 204 -9.03 1.25 15.04
CA LEU A 204 -8.79 2.55 14.41
C LEU A 204 -10.10 3.13 13.88
N LEU A 205 -10.92 2.33 13.19
CA LEU A 205 -12.21 2.78 12.67
C LEU A 205 -13.18 3.17 13.80
N ASP A 206 -13.25 2.38 14.86
CA ASP A 206 -14.13 2.63 16.01
C ASP A 206 -13.74 3.90 16.79
N ASN A 207 -12.47 4.31 16.73
CA ASN A 207 -11.94 5.51 17.39
C ASN A 207 -11.78 6.72 16.46
N GLY A 208 -12.33 6.67 15.23
CA GLY A 208 -12.28 7.80 14.30
C GLY A 208 -10.91 7.99 13.64
N GLY A 209 -10.12 6.92 13.53
CA GLY A 209 -8.84 6.90 12.84
C GLY A 209 -8.98 7.10 11.34
N LYS A 210 -8.24 8.08 10.81
CA LYS A 210 -8.12 8.39 9.40
C LYS A 210 -7.05 7.51 8.76
N ILE A 211 -7.38 6.23 8.58
CA ILE A 211 -6.56 5.28 7.82
C ILE A 211 -6.53 5.73 6.36
N TRP A 212 -5.35 5.82 5.77
CA TRP A 212 -5.19 6.39 4.43
C TRP A 212 -3.90 5.97 3.70
N LEU A 213 -3.82 6.37 2.43
CA LEU A 213 -2.67 6.20 1.55
C LEU A 213 -2.28 7.60 1.01
N PRO A 214 -1.58 8.44 1.78
CA PRO A 214 -1.40 9.85 1.44
C PRO A 214 -0.41 10.06 0.31
N THR A 215 -0.58 11.08 -0.52
CA THR A 215 0.51 11.63 -1.35
C THR A 215 1.56 12.35 -0.47
N CYS A 216 2.69 12.77 -1.06
CA CYS A 216 3.66 13.64 -0.35
C CYS A 216 2.97 14.85 0.27
N ALA A 217 2.22 15.60 -0.54
CA ALA A 217 1.60 16.85 -0.13
C ALA A 217 0.58 16.63 1.00
N GLN A 218 -0.20 15.54 0.92
CA GLN A 218 -1.15 15.19 1.96
C GLN A 218 -0.46 14.83 3.27
N GLN A 219 0.63 14.05 3.22
CA GLN A 219 1.41 13.72 4.42
C GLN A 219 2.07 14.97 5.02
N ASP A 220 2.60 15.87 4.19
CA ASP A 220 3.18 17.15 4.65
C ASP A 220 2.14 18.02 5.34
N GLU A 221 0.93 18.12 4.78
CA GLU A 221 -0.17 18.86 5.39
C GLU A 221 -0.53 18.29 6.78
N ALA A 222 -0.62 16.96 6.89
CA ALA A 222 -0.88 16.29 8.16
C ALA A 222 0.27 16.54 9.15
N TYR A 223 1.52 16.37 8.72
CA TYR A 223 2.70 16.61 9.56
C TYR A 223 2.73 18.06 10.08
N HIS A 224 2.51 19.03 9.20
CA HIS A 224 2.53 20.45 9.56
C HIS A 224 1.39 20.85 10.50
N ARG A 225 0.24 20.18 10.43
CA ARG A 225 -0.87 20.39 11.38
C ARG A 225 -0.44 20.13 12.83
N TYR A 226 0.42 19.14 13.04
CA TYR A 226 0.89 18.74 14.38
C TYR A 226 2.29 19.29 14.73
N HIS A 227 3.04 19.77 13.74
CA HIS A 227 4.36 20.40 13.91
C HIS A 227 4.45 21.80 13.26
N PRO A 228 3.67 22.78 13.74
CA PRO A 228 3.61 24.11 13.12
C PRO A 228 4.96 24.87 13.15
N GLN A 229 5.83 24.57 14.12
CA GLN A 229 7.17 25.18 14.24
C GLN A 229 8.15 24.75 13.14
N ALA A 230 7.88 23.67 12.41
CA ALA A 230 8.71 23.23 11.28
C ALA A 230 8.56 24.14 10.04
N MET A 231 7.53 25.00 9.97
CA MET A 231 7.36 25.95 8.87
C MET A 231 8.32 27.15 8.93
N THR A 232 8.85 27.48 10.11
CA THR A 232 9.68 28.69 10.32
C THR A 232 11.17 28.51 10.01
N SER A 233 11.63 27.31 9.65
CA SER A 233 13.06 26.99 9.55
C SER A 233 13.58 26.62 8.15
N ARG A 234 12.77 26.70 7.08
CA ARG A 234 13.32 26.59 5.72
C ARG A 234 13.95 27.94 5.31
N PRO A 235 15.28 28.05 5.17
CA PRO A 235 15.86 29.24 4.55
C PRO A 235 15.33 29.32 3.12
N ARG A 236 14.80 30.49 2.75
CA ARG A 236 14.54 30.82 1.34
C ARG A 236 15.90 30.78 0.65
N VAL A 237 16.15 29.75 -0.15
CA VAL A 237 17.25 29.78 -1.11
C VAL A 237 16.86 30.84 -2.14
N ALA A 238 17.63 31.92 -2.14
CA ALA A 238 17.56 32.99 -3.12
C ALA A 238 18.24 32.56 -4.43
#